data_AF-A0A415KMT5-F1
#
_entry.id   AF-A0A415KMT5-F1
#
_cell.length_a   1.000
_cell.length_b   1.000
_cell.length_c   1.000
_cell.angle_alpha   90.00
_cell.angle_beta   90.00
_cell.angle_gamma   90.00
#
_symmetry.space_group_name_H-M   'P 1'
#
loop_
_entity.id
_entity.type
_entity.pdbx_description
1 polymer ?
#
loop_
_entity_poly.entity_id
_entity_poly.type
_entity_poly.pdbx_seq_one_letter_code
_entity_poly.pdbx_strand_id
1 'polypeptide(L)'
;MKDLRLKFKGIDDWNRPVFMDDNGRYFGDTEHLFDYTASKDDVLNFYRNMPLNNCICYFGQQFGCEPMGIDIKSNVKIILE
;
A
#
# COMPACT_ATOMS: atom_id res chain seq x y z
N MET A 1 -16.81 7.81 8.45
CA MET A 1 -15.72 6.92 8.00
C MET A 1 -15.10 7.54 6.77
N LYS A 2 -13.77 7.70 6.73
CA LYS A 2 -13.09 8.36 5.62
C LYS A 2 -12.55 7.30 4.67
N ASP A 3 -12.86 7.43 3.38
CA ASP A 3 -12.32 6.54 2.35
C ASP A 3 -10.92 7.03 1.94
N LEU A 4 -9.99 6.09 1.83
CA LEU A 4 -8.64 6.30 1.32
C LEU A 4 -8.46 5.39 0.10
N ARG A 5 -8.50 6.01 -1.09
CA ARG A 5 -8.28 5.33 -2.38
C ARG A 5 -6.82 5.39 -2.74
N LEU A 6 -6.23 4.24 -3.02
CA LEU A 6 -4.79 4.07 -3.24
C LEU A 6 -4.56 3.39 -4.59
N LYS A 7 -3.87 4.07 -5.49
CA LYS A 7 -3.56 3.57 -6.84
C LYS A 7 -2.24 2.82 -6.80
N PHE A 8 -2.22 1.60 -7.34
CA PHE A 8 -0.98 0.84 -7.47
C PHE A 8 0.06 1.57 -8.32
N LYS A 9 1.30 1.62 -7.84
CA LYS A 9 2.44 2.26 -8.53
C LYS A 9 3.47 1.27 -9.04
N GLY A 10 3.62 0.14 -8.37
CA GLY A 10 4.62 -0.86 -8.70
C GLY A 10 5.15 -1.55 -7.46
N ILE A 11 6.21 -2.32 -7.66
CA ILE A 11 6.98 -2.95 -6.60
C ILE A 11 8.29 -2.16 -6.42
N ASP A 12 8.65 -1.82 -5.18
CA ASP A 12 9.88 -1.08 -4.91
C ASP A 12 11.10 -2.00 -4.78
N ASP A 13 12.25 -1.40 -4.46
CA ASP A 13 13.52 -2.12 -4.42
C ASP A 13 13.63 -3.16 -3.31
N TRP A 14 12.67 -3.18 -2.38
CA TRP A 14 12.60 -4.12 -1.27
C TRP A 14 11.49 -5.15 -1.48
N ASN A 15 11.02 -5.30 -2.73
CA ASN A 15 9.93 -6.20 -3.10
C ASN A 15 8.59 -5.81 -2.48
N ARG A 16 8.42 -4.56 -2.03
CA ARG A 16 7.17 -4.12 -1.38
C ARG A 16 6.21 -3.54 -2.41
N PRO A 17 4.90 -3.81 -2.29
CA PRO A 17 3.92 -3.16 -3.12
C PRO A 17 3.78 -1.70 -2.71
N VAL A 18 3.83 -0.79 -3.69
CA VAL A 18 3.69 0.64 -3.47
C VAL A 18 2.39 1.13 -4.08
N PHE A 19 1.66 1.93 -3.30
CA PHE A 19 0.45 2.62 -3.70
C PHE A 19 0.56 4.12 -3.42
N MET A 20 -0.29 4.90 -4.08
CA MET A 20 -0.31 6.35 -3.93
C MET A 20 -1.74 6.88 -3.91
N ASP A 21 -2.02 7.85 -3.02
CA ASP A 21 -3.28 8.58 -3.05
C ASP A 21 -3.23 9.78 -4.02
N ASP A 22 -4.37 10.49 -4.17
CA ASP A 22 -4.45 11.67 -5.04
C ASP A 22 -3.61 12.87 -4.56
N ASN A 23 -3.09 12.84 -3.33
CA ASN A 23 -2.23 13.90 -2.77
C ASN A 23 -0.73 13.56 -2.87
N GLY A 24 -0.36 12.49 -3.58
CA GLY A 24 1.04 12.08 -3.73
C GLY A 24 1.64 11.42 -2.47
N ARG A 25 0.81 10.96 -1.54
CA ARG A 25 1.24 10.20 -0.37
C ARG A 25 1.41 8.74 -0.74
N TYR A 26 2.53 8.15 -0.34
CA TYR A 26 2.89 6.77 -0.58
C TYR A 26 2.45 5.86 0.57
N PHE A 27 2.04 4.66 0.20
CA PHE A 27 1.58 3.61 1.07
C PHE A 27 2.10 2.28 0.56
N GLY A 28 2.14 1.26 1.40
CA GLY A 28 2.55 -0.07 0.98
C GLY A 28 2.41 -1.08 2.10
N ASP A 29 3.05 -2.23 1.92
CA ASP A 29 3.09 -3.33 2.88
C ASP A 29 4.55 -3.72 3.10
N THR A 30 4.93 -4.00 4.33
CA THR A 30 6.31 -4.38 4.70
C THR A 30 6.48 -5.87 4.93
N GLU A 31 5.38 -6.62 5.05
CA GLU A 31 5.37 -8.04 5.39
C GLU A 31 5.07 -8.91 4.16
N HIS A 32 4.15 -8.47 3.30
CA HIS A 32 3.78 -9.20 2.07
C HIS A 32 4.57 -8.68 0.88
N LEU A 33 5.63 -9.41 0.54
CA LEU A 33 6.55 -9.08 -0.55
C LEU A 33 6.15 -9.75 -1.86
N PHE A 34 6.44 -9.08 -2.97
CA PHE A 34 6.10 -9.50 -4.33
C PHE A 34 7.33 -9.53 -5.24
N ASP A 35 7.29 -10.39 -6.26
CA ASP A 35 8.26 -10.33 -7.35
C ASP A 35 8.14 -8.98 -8.10
N TYR A 36 9.26 -8.43 -8.58
CA TYR A 36 9.25 -7.18 -9.37
C TYR A 36 8.39 -7.26 -10.64
N THR A 37 8.17 -8.46 -11.16
CA THR A 37 7.33 -8.73 -12.33
C THR A 37 5.85 -8.90 -12.00
N ALA A 38 5.47 -8.88 -10.71
CA ALA A 38 4.08 -9.01 -10.29
C ALA A 38 3.22 -7.92 -10.93
N SER A 39 2.12 -8.34 -11.55
CA SER A 39 1.20 -7.39 -12.15
C SER A 39 0.34 -6.72 -11.08
N LYS A 40 -0.26 -5.59 -11.45
CA LYS A 40 -1.27 -4.93 -10.62
C LYS A 40 -2.38 -5.89 -10.19
N ASP A 41 -2.87 -6.72 -11.11
CA ASP A 41 -3.97 -7.65 -10.81
C ASP A 41 -3.54 -8.72 -9.82
N ASP A 42 -2.29 -9.21 -9.89
CA ASP A 42 -1.76 -10.17 -8.93
C ASP A 42 -1.76 -9.58 -7.51
N VAL A 43 -1.26 -8.35 -7.37
CA VAL A 43 -1.20 -7.61 -6.11
C VAL A 43 -2.62 -7.35 -5.57
N LEU A 44 -3.53 -6.81 -6.39
CA LEU A 44 -4.89 -6.50 -5.94
C LEU A 44 -5.69 -7.77 -5.59
N ASN A 45 -5.49 -8.87 -6.33
CA ASN A 45 -6.16 -10.14 -6.04
C ASN A 45 -5.67 -10.76 -4.73
N PHE A 46 -4.38 -10.63 -4.39
CA PHE A 46 -3.84 -11.08 -3.11
C PHE A 46 -4.57 -10.45 -1.92
N TYR A 47 -4.83 -9.15 -1.98
CA TYR A 47 -5.46 -8.40 -0.90
C TYR A 47 -7.00 -8.45 -0.87
N ARG A 48 -7.66 -9.02 -1.89
CA ARG A 48 -9.11 -8.90 -2.10
C ARG A 48 -9.98 -9.22 -0.87
N ASN A 49 -9.56 -10.18 -0.06
CA ASN A 49 -10.31 -10.66 1.11
C ASN A 49 -9.59 -10.36 2.45
N MET A 50 -8.57 -9.52 2.44
CA MET A 50 -7.77 -9.20 3.62
C MET A 50 -8.25 -7.92 4.31
N PRO A 51 -8.11 -7.82 5.64
CA PRO A 51 -8.32 -6.58 6.36
C PRO A 51 -7.17 -5.60 6.07
N LEU A 52 -7.33 -4.74 5.06
CA LEU A 52 -6.27 -3.85 4.58
C LEU A 52 -5.61 -2.98 5.65
N ASN A 53 -6.35 -2.57 6.70
CA ASN A 53 -5.78 -1.79 7.80
C ASN A 53 -4.69 -2.53 8.61
N ASN A 54 -4.60 -3.86 8.48
CA ASN A 54 -3.56 -4.68 9.11
C ASN A 54 -2.38 -4.97 8.17
N CYS A 55 -2.47 -4.54 6.91
CA CYS A 55 -1.47 -4.84 5.88
C CYS A 55 -0.84 -3.55 5.34
N ILE A 56 -1.68 -2.57 5.00
CA ILE A 56 -1.25 -1.34 4.34
C ILE A 56 -0.91 -0.28 5.37
N CYS A 57 0.31 0.23 5.29
CA CYS A 57 0.85 1.30 6.11
C CYS A 57 1.25 2.51 5.26
N TYR A 58 1.44 3.66 5.91
CA TYR A 58 1.86 4.91 5.29
C TYR A 58 3.39 5.00 5.22
N PHE A 59 3.93 5.26 4.03
CA PHE A 59 5.38 5.36 3.78
C PHE A 59 5.91 6.79 3.71
N GLY A 60 5.05 7.81 3.60
CA GLY A 60 5.45 9.21 3.51
C GLY A 60 5.05 9.93 2.22
N GLN A 61 5.58 11.13 2.03
CA GLN A 61 5.43 11.92 0.79
C GLN A 61 6.65 11.85 -0.14
N GLN A 62 7.72 11.20 0.31
CA GLN A 62 8.97 11.05 -0.42
C GLN A 62 9.61 9.70 -0.07
N PHE A 63 10.48 9.21 -0.95
CA PHE A 63 11.15 7.93 -0.79
C PHE A 63 11.93 7.86 0.54
N GLY A 64 11.75 6.77 1.29
CA GLY A 64 12.47 6.53 2.54
C GLY A 64 12.03 7.38 3.74
N CYS A 65 10.88 8.06 3.68
CA CYS A 65 10.38 8.84 4.82
C CYS A 65 10.07 7.93 6.02
N GLU A 66 9.27 6.89 5.82
CA GLU A 66 8.93 5.91 6.85
C GLU A 66 9.18 4.49 6.32
N PRO A 67 10.43 3.98 6.38
CA PRO A 67 10.80 2.72 5.75
C PRO A 67 10.12 1.50 6.37
N MET A 68 9.67 1.59 7.63
CA MET A 68 8.88 0.54 8.30
C MET A 68 7.38 0.80 8.24
N GLY A 69 6.97 1.93 7.66
CA GLY A 69 5.59 2.37 7.61
C GLY A 69 5.01 2.85 8.93
N ILE A 70 3.86 3.52 8.83
CA ILE A 70 3.03 3.95 9.96
C ILE A 70 1.62 3.39 9.78
N ASP A 71 1.09 2.77 10.83
CA ASP A 71 -0.26 2.19 10.83
C ASP A 71 -1.35 3.21 10.49
N ILE A 72 -2.31 2.77 9.68
CA ILE A 72 -3.47 3.56 9.32
C ILE A 72 -4.59 3.29 10.32
N LYS A 73 -5.14 4.35 10.92
CA LYS A 73 -6.23 4.26 11.89
C LYS A 73 -7.41 3.43 11.34
N SER A 74 -7.95 2.54 12.17
CA SER A 74 -9.02 1.60 11.81
C SER A 74 -10.33 2.24 11.36
N ASN A 75 -10.54 3.53 11.63
CA ASN A 75 -11.71 4.30 11.17
C ASN A 75 -11.57 4.85 9.73
N VAL A 76 -10.46 4.55 9.07
CA VAL A 76 -10.20 4.85 7.65
C VAL A 76 -10.40 3.58 6.84
N LYS A 77 -11.30 3.64 5.84
CA LYS A 77 -11.55 2.55 4.92
C LYS A 77 -10.58 2.64 3.75
N ILE A 78 -9.70 1.65 3.62
CA ILE A 78 -8.73 1.58 2.53
C ILE A 78 -9.39 0.90 1.31
N ILE A 79 -9.15 1.45 0.13
CA ILE A 79 -9.60 0.90 -1.15
C ILE A 79 -8.39 0.91 -2.08
N LEU A 80 -7.98 -0.26 -2.56
CA LEU A 80 -6.89 -0.39 -3.54
C LEU A 80 -7.45 -0.38 -4.95
N GLU A 81 -6.83 0.41 -5.83
CA GLU A 81 -7.26 0.65 -7.21
C GLU A 81 -6.17 0.45 -8.26
#